data_AF-A0A956WP10-F1
#
_entry.id   AF-A0A956WP10-F1
#
_cell.length_a   1.000
_cell.length_b   1.000
_cell.length_c   1.000
_cell.angle_alpha   90.00
_cell.angle_beta   90.00
_cell.angle_gamma   90.00
#
_symmetry.space_group_name_H-M   'P 1'
#
loop_
_entity.id
_entity.type
_entity.pdbx_description
1 polymer ?
#
loop_
_entity_poly.entity_id
_entity_poly.type
_entity_poly.pdbx_seq_one_letter_code
_entity_poly.pdbx_strand_id
1 'polypeptide(L)'
;MPEAHYQPGQSFSLQFAWRLPNGDYLRAIFQATVLDLVPGADKYVIRLARFLAGREDEADGRVKPLDELEGEYWDLVRELSGRTITIAYEADDGHPLYLRLATLTGEHNFFTRYEDARVIARGIEARLRRRAQEVTPEEPSDDSA
;
A
#
# COMPACT_ATOMS: atom_id res chain seq x y z
N MET A 1 3.74 6.52 -27.55
CA MET A 1 2.77 6.47 -26.43
C MET A 1 3.00 5.16 -25.70
N PRO A 2 2.81 5.09 -24.39
CA PRO A 2 2.91 3.83 -23.65
C PRO A 2 1.90 2.82 -24.23
N GLU A 3 2.30 1.58 -24.41
CA GLU A 3 1.44 0.52 -24.93
C GLU A 3 1.14 -0.51 -23.84
N ALA A 4 -0.09 -1.03 -23.85
CA ALA A 4 -0.47 -2.10 -22.95
C ALA A 4 0.11 -3.44 -23.44
N HIS A 5 1.06 -4.00 -22.69
CA HIS A 5 1.63 -5.32 -22.95
C HIS A 5 0.71 -6.48 -22.51
N TYR A 6 -0.23 -6.22 -21.59
CA TYR A 6 -1.15 -7.21 -21.04
C TYR A 6 -2.62 -6.86 -21.30
N GLN A 7 -3.45 -7.89 -21.48
CA GLN A 7 -4.89 -7.81 -21.74
C GLN A 7 -5.70 -8.27 -20.51
N PRO A 8 -6.98 -7.87 -20.39
CA PRO A 8 -7.88 -8.36 -19.34
C PRO A 8 -7.86 -9.89 -19.21
N GLY A 9 -7.75 -10.39 -17.97
CA GLY A 9 -7.59 -11.80 -17.63
C GLY A 9 -6.14 -12.28 -17.57
N GLN A 10 -5.19 -11.57 -18.17
CA GLN A 10 -3.76 -11.88 -18.04
C GLN A 10 -3.20 -11.38 -16.71
N SER A 11 -2.04 -11.94 -16.33
CA SER A 11 -1.37 -11.58 -15.08
C SER A 11 0.11 -11.33 -15.29
N PHE A 12 0.66 -10.41 -14.49
CA PHE A 12 2.09 -10.09 -14.46
C PHE A 12 2.57 -9.88 -13.02
N SER A 13 3.89 -9.88 -12.83
CA SER A 13 4.48 -9.57 -11.53
C SER A 13 4.67 -8.07 -11.39
N LEU A 14 4.17 -7.52 -10.29
CA LEU A 14 4.29 -6.10 -9.97
C LEU A 14 5.10 -5.93 -8.70
N GLN A 15 6.07 -5.01 -8.75
CA GLN A 15 6.97 -4.74 -7.64
C GLN A 15 6.66 -3.38 -7.01
N PHE A 16 6.55 -3.34 -5.69
CA PHE A 16 6.41 -2.12 -4.91
C PHE A 16 7.60 -1.95 -3.98
N ALA A 17 7.99 -0.70 -3.75
CA ALA A 17 8.98 -0.33 -2.75
C ALA A 17 8.47 0.85 -1.92
N TRP A 18 8.62 0.76 -0.60
CA TRP A 18 8.36 1.85 0.33
C TRP A 18 9.63 2.16 1.12
N ARG A 19 9.84 3.44 1.42
CA ARG A 19 10.86 3.85 2.38
C ARG A 19 10.23 3.94 3.77
N LEU A 20 10.79 3.23 4.74
CA LEU A 20 10.35 3.19 6.12
C LEU A 20 10.87 4.42 6.90
N PRO A 21 10.27 4.76 8.07
CA PRO A 21 10.69 5.93 8.85
C PRO A 21 12.15 5.86 9.33
N ASN A 22 12.64 4.65 9.60
CA ASN A 22 14.03 4.38 10.00
C ASN A 22 15.04 4.53 8.84
N GLY A 23 14.55 4.72 7.60
CA GLY A 23 15.37 4.91 6.40
C GLY A 23 15.49 3.67 5.51
N ASP A 24 15.07 2.51 5.99
CA ASP A 24 15.11 1.23 5.28
C ASP A 24 14.09 1.17 4.13
N TYR A 25 14.20 0.14 3.30
CA TYR A 25 13.31 -0.11 2.19
C TYR A 25 12.55 -1.42 2.34
N LEU A 26 11.23 -1.33 2.33
CA LEU A 26 10.33 -2.48 2.26
C LEU A 26 10.01 -2.76 0.78
N ARG A 27 10.34 -3.95 0.28
CA ARG A 27 10.07 -4.35 -1.11
C ARG A 27 9.12 -5.54 -1.16
N ALA A 28 8.06 -5.44 -1.93
CA ALA A 28 7.06 -6.49 -2.08
C ALA A 28 6.76 -6.78 -3.55
N ILE A 29 6.55 -8.05 -3.88
CA ILE A 29 6.15 -8.50 -5.20
C ILE A 29 4.75 -9.12 -5.11
N PHE A 30 3.85 -8.68 -5.98
CA PHE A 30 2.50 -9.21 -6.12
C PHE A 30 2.29 -9.77 -7.51
N GLN A 31 1.47 -10.81 -7.61
CA GLN A 31 0.85 -11.19 -8.86
C GLN A 31 -0.33 -10.24 -9.08
N ALA A 32 -0.26 -9.43 -10.13
CA ALA A 32 -1.33 -8.55 -10.57
C ALA A 32 -2.11 -9.22 -11.70
N THR A 33 -3.43 -9.19 -11.65
CA THR A 33 -4.32 -9.62 -12.74
C THR A 33 -4.98 -8.40 -13.36
N VAL A 34 -4.87 -8.25 -14.67
CA VAL A 34 -5.53 -7.17 -15.42
C VAL A 34 -7.03 -7.44 -15.45
N LEU A 35 -7.81 -6.48 -14.97
CA LEU A 35 -9.26 -6.50 -15.00
C LEU A 35 -9.81 -5.70 -16.19
N ASP A 36 -9.19 -4.55 -16.47
CA ASP A 36 -9.61 -3.64 -17.53
C ASP A 36 -8.45 -2.73 -17.97
N LEU A 37 -8.63 -2.05 -19.11
CA LEU A 37 -7.70 -1.07 -19.66
C LEU A 37 -8.37 0.31 -19.70
N VAL A 38 -7.59 1.37 -19.47
CA VAL A 38 -8.01 2.76 -19.63
C VAL A 38 -7.13 3.43 -20.69
N PRO A 39 -7.41 3.24 -21.99
CA PRO A 39 -6.53 3.71 -23.07
C PRO A 39 -6.35 5.23 -23.08
N GLY A 40 -7.38 6.01 -22.73
CA GLY A 40 -7.27 7.46 -22.67
C GLY A 40 -6.38 8.01 -21.55
N ALA A 41 -5.87 7.14 -20.67
CA ALA A 41 -5.01 7.51 -19.55
C ALA A 41 -3.79 6.60 -19.41
N ASP A 42 -3.51 5.77 -20.42
CA ASP A 42 -2.39 4.83 -20.47
C ASP A 42 -2.24 3.96 -19.20
N LYS A 43 -3.36 3.38 -18.74
CA LYS A 43 -3.44 2.70 -17.44
C LYS A 43 -4.13 1.35 -17.47
N TYR A 44 -3.62 0.43 -16.67
CA TYR A 44 -4.31 -0.81 -16.29
C TYR A 44 -5.21 -0.57 -15.08
N VAL A 45 -6.37 -1.25 -15.04
CA VAL A 45 -7.08 -1.58 -13.80
C VAL A 45 -6.67 -3.00 -13.43
N ILE A 46 -6.03 -3.17 -12.27
CA ILE A 46 -5.51 -4.46 -11.83
C ILE A 46 -6.03 -4.86 -10.46
N ARG A 47 -6.13 -6.17 -10.23
CA ARG A 47 -6.27 -6.75 -8.90
C ARG A 47 -4.94 -7.31 -8.42
N LEU A 48 -4.52 -6.98 -7.21
CA LEU A 48 -3.37 -7.62 -6.55
C LEU A 48 -3.77 -9.02 -6.08
N ALA A 49 -3.78 -10.00 -6.99
CA ALA A 49 -4.35 -11.32 -6.73
C ALA A 49 -3.65 -12.08 -5.60
N ARG A 50 -2.33 -11.95 -5.48
CA ARG A 50 -1.50 -12.76 -4.56
C ARG A 50 -0.22 -12.04 -4.19
N PHE A 51 0.17 -12.07 -2.92
CA PHE A 51 1.53 -11.76 -2.48
C PHE A 51 2.50 -12.90 -2.90
N LEU A 52 3.60 -12.56 -3.55
CA LEU A 52 4.57 -13.53 -4.07
C LEU A 52 5.80 -13.64 -3.17
N ALA A 53 6.41 -12.51 -2.85
CA ALA A 53 7.64 -12.44 -2.09
C ALA A 53 7.82 -11.02 -1.55
N GLY A 54 8.70 -10.89 -0.56
CA GLY A 54 9.13 -9.59 -0.08
C GLY A 54 10.43 -9.69 0.71
N ARG A 55 11.09 -8.55 0.86
CA ARG A 55 12.29 -8.38 1.68
C ARG A 55 12.36 -6.95 2.21
N GLU A 56 13.09 -6.77 3.29
CA GLU A 56 13.55 -5.45 3.72
C GLU A 56 15.02 -5.30 3.39
N ASP A 57 15.37 -4.14 2.86
CA ASP A 57 16.74 -3.74 2.63
C ASP A 57 17.06 -2.60 3.61
N GLU A 58 18.22 -2.65 4.27
CA GLU A 58 18.80 -1.52 4.99
C GLU A 58 18.97 -0.31 4.07
N ALA A 59 19.12 0.88 4.64
CA ALA A 59 19.38 2.10 3.88
C ALA A 59 20.62 2.02 2.96
N ASP A 60 21.58 1.15 3.26
CA ASP A 60 22.78 0.89 2.45
C ASP A 60 22.58 -0.19 1.35
N GLY A 61 21.38 -0.79 1.29
CA GLY A 61 20.99 -1.80 0.32
C GLY A 61 21.25 -3.25 0.73
N ARG A 62 21.74 -3.52 1.95
CA ARG A 62 21.85 -4.88 2.48
C ARG A 62 20.49 -5.47 2.81
N VAL A 63 20.26 -6.72 2.43
CA VAL A 63 19.02 -7.42 2.78
C VAL A 63 19.03 -7.78 4.26
N LYS A 64 17.98 -7.37 4.99
CA LYS A 64 17.80 -7.73 6.38
C LYS A 64 17.49 -9.22 6.58
N PRO A 65 17.98 -9.84 7.65
CA PRO A 65 17.57 -11.19 8.04
C PRO A 65 16.12 -11.19 8.55
N LEU A 66 15.49 -12.37 8.56
CA LEU A 66 14.05 -12.51 8.84
C LEU A 66 13.65 -12.09 10.25
N ASP A 67 14.55 -12.21 11.22
CA ASP A 67 14.37 -11.86 12.63
C ASP A 67 14.49 -10.35 12.92
N GLU A 68 14.97 -9.57 11.95
CA GLU A 68 15.12 -8.10 12.04
C GLU A 68 14.07 -7.33 11.22
N LEU A 69 13.09 -8.05 10.67
CA LEU A 69 12.02 -7.44 9.86
C LEU A 69 11.02 -6.67 10.73
N GLU A 70 10.57 -5.53 10.23
CA GLU A 70 9.56 -4.70 10.87
C GLU A 70 8.16 -5.29 10.62
N GLY A 71 7.75 -6.22 11.47
CA GLY A 71 6.53 -7.02 11.31
C GLY A 71 5.25 -6.21 11.05
N GLU A 72 5.12 -5.03 11.67
CA GLU A 72 3.93 -4.18 11.52
C GLU A 72 3.71 -3.73 10.06
N TYR A 73 4.77 -3.41 9.31
CA TYR A 73 4.63 -2.98 7.92
C TYR A 73 4.38 -4.17 6.99
N TRP A 74 4.89 -5.36 7.34
CA TRP A 74 4.57 -6.58 6.60
C TRP A 74 3.12 -6.98 6.70
N ASP A 75 2.50 -6.79 7.87
CA ASP A 75 1.07 -7.03 8.05
C ASP A 75 0.26 -6.12 7.11
N LEU A 76 0.60 -4.83 7.05
CA LEU A 76 -0.02 -3.88 6.10
C LEU A 76 0.18 -4.30 4.64
N VAL A 77 1.37 -4.78 4.27
CA VAL A 77 1.64 -5.27 2.91
C VAL A 77 0.76 -6.49 2.60
N ARG A 78 0.62 -7.44 3.53
CA ARG A 78 -0.21 -8.64 3.32
C ARG A 78 -1.68 -8.28 3.08
N GLU A 79 -2.19 -7.28 3.78
CA GLU A 79 -3.55 -6.76 3.62
C GLU A 79 -3.83 -6.09 2.25
N LEU A 80 -2.79 -5.84 1.44
CA LEU A 80 -2.96 -5.36 0.07
C LEU A 80 -3.44 -6.46 -0.89
N SER A 81 -3.32 -7.73 -0.52
CA SER A 81 -3.80 -8.83 -1.34
C SER A 81 -5.32 -8.73 -1.54
N GLY A 82 -5.76 -8.85 -2.78
CA GLY A 82 -7.14 -8.74 -3.21
C GLY A 82 -7.60 -7.34 -3.59
N ARG A 83 -6.82 -6.28 -3.27
CA ARG A 83 -7.14 -4.89 -3.60
C ARG A 83 -7.12 -4.66 -5.12
N THR A 84 -7.99 -3.76 -5.58
CA THR A 84 -8.00 -3.28 -6.97
C THR A 84 -7.39 -1.88 -7.01
N ILE A 85 -6.49 -1.64 -7.97
CA ILE A 85 -5.83 -0.35 -8.17
C ILE A 85 -5.74 -0.03 -9.66
N THR A 86 -5.35 1.21 -9.94
CA THR A 86 -5.00 1.64 -11.30
C THR A 86 -3.56 2.06 -11.37
N ILE A 87 -2.88 1.62 -12.42
CA ILE A 87 -1.45 1.75 -12.57
C ILE A 87 -1.10 2.04 -14.02
N ALA A 88 -0.01 2.76 -14.28
CA ALA A 88 0.40 3.09 -15.64
C ALA A 88 0.86 1.83 -16.41
N TYR A 89 0.75 1.85 -17.73
CA TYR A 89 1.18 0.70 -18.55
C TYR A 89 2.64 0.33 -18.33
N GLU A 90 3.52 1.32 -18.09
CA GLU A 90 4.95 1.07 -17.89
C GLU A 90 5.27 0.30 -16.59
N ALA A 91 4.33 0.17 -15.65
CA ALA A 91 4.56 -0.55 -14.40
C ALA A 91 4.77 -2.06 -14.57
N ASP A 92 4.59 -2.59 -15.78
CA ASP A 92 4.85 -3.98 -16.12
C ASP A 92 6.29 -4.26 -16.59
N ASP A 93 7.16 -3.25 -16.59
CA ASP A 93 8.55 -3.31 -17.07
C ASP A 93 9.52 -4.02 -16.10
N GLY A 94 9.02 -4.50 -14.97
CA GLY A 94 9.77 -5.23 -13.95
C GLY A 94 10.52 -4.34 -12.96
N HIS A 95 10.43 -3.01 -13.05
CA HIS A 95 11.03 -2.13 -12.05
C HIS A 95 10.10 -1.94 -10.83
N PRO A 96 10.68 -1.76 -9.62
CA PRO A 96 9.90 -1.41 -8.44
C PRO A 96 9.26 -0.03 -8.56
N LEU A 97 7.96 0.04 -8.30
CA LEU A 97 7.27 1.30 -8.10
C LEU A 97 7.55 1.83 -6.70
N TYR A 98 8.22 2.97 -6.63
CA TYR A 98 8.49 3.65 -5.38
C TYR A 98 7.24 4.41 -4.91
N LEU A 99 6.71 3.99 -3.79
CA LEU A 99 5.51 4.53 -3.18
C LEU A 99 5.85 5.27 -1.88
N ARG A 100 5.01 6.25 -1.54
CA ARG A 100 5.08 6.92 -0.23
C ARG A 100 4.59 5.97 0.85
N LEU A 101 5.18 5.99 2.04
CA LEU A 101 4.69 5.19 3.18
C LEU A 101 3.20 5.43 3.47
N ALA A 102 2.73 6.67 3.25
CA ALA A 102 1.32 7.05 3.33
C ALA A 102 0.37 6.16 2.51
N THR A 103 0.81 5.54 1.40
CA THR A 103 -0.04 4.61 0.64
C THR A 103 -0.24 3.29 1.38
N LEU A 104 0.77 2.84 2.14
CA LEU A 104 0.71 1.62 2.93
C LEU A 104 -0.09 1.82 4.22
N THR A 105 0.05 2.97 4.88
CA THR A 105 -0.68 3.31 6.11
C THR A 105 -2.13 3.74 5.88
N GLY A 106 -2.55 3.87 4.61
CA GLY A 106 -3.90 4.31 4.23
C GLY A 106 -4.14 5.82 4.32
N GLU A 107 -3.12 6.62 4.65
CA GLU A 107 -3.17 8.09 4.61
C GLU A 107 -3.32 8.62 3.18
N HIS A 108 -2.84 7.87 2.20
CA HIS A 108 -3.05 8.10 0.78
C HIS A 108 -3.88 6.97 0.19
N ASN A 109 -4.93 7.32 -0.56
CA ASN A 109 -5.95 6.39 -1.05
C ASN A 109 -5.53 5.48 -2.22
N PHE A 110 -4.24 5.22 -2.40
CA PHE A 110 -3.73 4.51 -3.58
C PHE A 110 -4.32 3.10 -3.69
N PHE A 111 -4.35 2.35 -2.58
CA PHE A 111 -4.89 0.99 -2.52
C PHE A 111 -6.37 0.90 -2.13
N THR A 112 -6.98 2.01 -1.72
CA THR A 112 -8.37 2.05 -1.23
C THR A 112 -9.34 2.70 -2.23
N ARG A 113 -8.84 3.24 -3.35
CA ARG A 113 -9.61 4.00 -4.34
C ARG A 113 -10.74 3.20 -5.01
N TYR A 114 -10.52 1.91 -5.28
CA TYR A 114 -11.50 1.05 -5.96
C TYR A 114 -12.35 0.22 -5.01
N GLU A 115 -12.24 0.48 -3.71
CA GLU A 115 -13.06 -0.22 -2.75
C GLU A 115 -14.45 0.40 -2.66
N ASP A 116 -15.43 -0.50 -2.75
CA ASP A 116 -16.85 -0.26 -2.57
C ASP A 116 -17.11 0.69 -1.38
N ALA A 117 -18.17 1.50 -1.44
CA ALA A 117 -18.52 2.55 -0.46
C ALA A 117 -18.48 2.06 1.00
N ARG A 118 -18.63 0.75 1.22
CA ARG A 118 -18.55 0.05 2.50
C ARG A 118 -17.15 0.04 3.14
N VAL A 119 -16.06 0.06 2.38
CA VAL A 119 -14.70 0.09 2.97
C VAL A 119 -14.25 1.51 3.27
N ILE A 120 -14.63 2.46 2.43
CA ILE A 120 -14.50 3.90 2.72
C ILE A 120 -15.22 4.24 4.03
N ALA A 121 -16.43 3.73 4.25
CA ALA A 121 -17.17 3.91 5.49
C ALA A 121 -16.43 3.37 6.73
N ARG A 122 -15.79 2.19 6.63
CA ARG A 122 -14.98 1.63 7.74
C ARG A 122 -13.71 2.45 8.00
N GLY A 123 -13.04 2.94 6.95
CA GLY A 123 -11.88 3.81 7.09
C GLY A 123 -12.21 5.14 7.76
N ILE A 124 -13.37 5.72 7.45
CA ILE A 124 -13.90 6.91 8.11
C ILE A 124 -14.25 6.62 9.58
N GLU A 125 -14.91 5.50 9.86
CA GLU A 125 -15.28 5.09 11.23
C GLU A 125 -14.05 4.87 12.12
N ALA A 126 -13.01 4.20 11.60
CA ALA A 126 -11.75 4.00 12.30
C ALA A 126 -11.04 5.32 12.63
N ARG A 127 -11.05 6.28 11.69
CA ARG A 127 -10.46 7.61 11.89
C ARG A 127 -11.21 8.43 12.94
N LEU A 128 -12.53 8.34 12.96
CA LEU A 128 -13.38 9.00 13.95
C LEU A 128 -13.17 8.41 15.36
N ARG A 129 -13.03 7.08 15.49
CA ARG A 129 -12.72 6.44 16.78
C ARG A 129 -11.36 6.86 17.33
N ARG A 130 -10.33 6.90 16.50
CA ARG A 130 -8.98 7.31 16.92
C ARG A 130 -8.98 8.77 17.41
N ARG A 131 -9.68 9.66 16.69
CA ARG A 131 -9.82 11.07 17.08
C ARG A 131 -10.64 11.26 18.36
N ALA A 132 -11.64 10.42 18.60
CA ALA A 132 -12.42 10.44 19.84
C ALA A 132 -11.61 9.95 21.05
N GLN A 133 -10.61 9.09 20.85
CA GLN A 133 -9.70 8.62 21.89
C GLN A 133 -8.58 9.64 22.19
N GLU A 134 -8.17 10.44 21.21
CA GLU A 134 -7.22 11.56 21.38
C GLU A 134 -7.82 12.75 22.13
N VAL A 135 -9.15 12.88 22.20
CA VAL A 135 -9.84 13.90 23.02
C VAL A 135 -10.27 13.27 24.36
N THR A 136 -9.30 12.84 25.15
CA THR A 136 -9.51 12.72 26.60
C THR A 136 -8.92 13.99 27.22
N PRO A 137 -9.73 14.98 27.65
CA PRO A 137 -9.20 16.17 28.29
C PRO A 137 -8.47 15.77 29.58
N GLU A 138 -7.27 16.33 29.77
CA GLU A 138 -6.58 16.35 31.06
C GLU A 138 -7.56 16.72 32.17
N GLU A 139 -7.58 15.91 33.23
CA GLU A 139 -8.29 16.26 34.46
C GLU A 139 -7.79 17.65 34.92
N PRO A 140 -8.69 18.58 35.32
CA PRO A 140 -8.24 19.82 35.91
C PRO A 140 -7.52 19.49 37.22
N SER A 141 -6.23 19.81 37.26
CA SER A 141 -5.46 19.85 38.50
C SER A 141 -6.13 20.80 39.47
N ASP A 142 -6.78 20.24 40.49
CA ASP A 142 -7.36 20.99 41.60
C ASP A 142 -6.21 21.45 42.50
N ASP A 143 -5.59 22.57 42.13
CA ASP A 143 -4.68 23.31 42.99
C ASP A 143 -5.53 24.34 43.75
N SER A 144 -5.88 24.01 45.00
CA SER A 144 -6.50 24.94 45.94
C SER A 144 -6.20 24.57 47.38
N ALA A 145 -5.22 25.33 47.91
CA ALA A 145 -5.00 25.77 49.29
C ALA A 145 -4.41 24.78 50.32
#